data_AF-A0A7V9ZMS8-F1
#
_entry.id   AF-A0A7V9ZMS8-F1
#
_cell.length_a   1.000
_cell.length_b   1.000
_cell.length_c   1.000
_cell.angle_alpha   90.00
_cell.angle_beta   90.00
_cell.angle_gamma   90.00
#
_symmetry.space_group_name_H-M   'P 1'
#
loop_
_entity.id
_entity.type
_entity.pdbx_description
1 polymer ?
#
loop_
_entity_poly.entity_id
_entity_poly.type
_entity_poly.pdbx_seq_one_letter_code
_entity_poly.pdbx_strand_id
1 'polypeptide(L)' 'MPLEDGGKKFIKYQVIGQNEVGVLTHFYKVLILNSLGKKTYDAYVLPNQAIDSSTPLEKFNTTVQII' A
#
# COMPACT_ATOMS: atom_id res chain seq x y z
N MET A 1 1.52 -4.57 6.45
CA MET A 1 1.06 -4.40 7.85
C MET A 1 2.08 -5.00 8.81
N PRO A 2 2.21 -4.49 10.05
CA PRO A 2 3.11 -5.05 11.03
C PRO A 2 2.74 -6.49 11.38
N LEU A 3 3.72 -7.36 11.62
CA LEU A 3 3.47 -8.65 12.25
C LEU A 3 3.19 -8.42 13.74
N GLU A 4 2.20 -9.13 14.29
CA GLU A 4 1.92 -9.13 15.73
C GLU A 4 2.43 -10.42 16.36
N ASP A 5 3.26 -10.29 17.39
CA ASP A 5 3.72 -11.39 18.23
C ASP A 5 3.71 -10.93 19.70
N GLY A 6 2.94 -11.62 20.54
CA GLY A 6 2.77 -11.26 21.95
C GLY A 6 2.29 -9.82 22.19
N GLY A 7 1.46 -9.26 21.30
CA GLY A 7 0.96 -7.87 21.38
C GLY A 7 1.96 -6.80 20.94
N LYS A 8 3.16 -7.19 20.50
CA LYS A 8 4.14 -6.27 19.91
C LYS A 8 4.00 -6.26 18.40
N LYS A 9 4.07 -5.06 17.83
CA LYS A 9 4.06 -4.83 16.39
C LYS A 9 5.48 -4.75 15.85
N PHE A 10 5.78 -5.54 14.83
CA PHE A 10 7.08 -5.57 14.17
C PHE A 10 6.97 -5.21 12.71
N ILE A 11 7.90 -4.38 12.24
CA ILE A 11 8.09 -4.13 10.81
C ILE A 11 9.24 -5.03 10.36
N LYS A 12 8.95 -5.98 9.47
CA LYS A 12 9.93 -6.85 8.83
C LYS A 12 9.88 -6.62 7.33
N TYR A 13 11.04 -6.42 6.72
CA TYR A 13 11.19 -6.25 5.28
C TYR A 13 12.54 -6.81 4.84
N GLN A 14 12.62 -7.22 3.58
CA GLN A 14 13.86 -7.74 2.99
C GLN A 14 14.76 -6.58 2.58
N VAL A 15 16.08 -6.77 2.65
CA VAL A 15 17.08 -5.92 2.02
C VAL A 15 17.85 -6.72 0.97
N ILE A 16 18.22 -6.09 -0.15
CA ILE A 16 18.92 -6.76 -1.26
C ILE A 16 20.15 -5.99 -1.74
N GLY A 17 21.14 -6.74 -2.24
CA GLY A 17 22.37 -6.19 -2.81
C GLY A 17 23.36 -5.62 -1.79
N GLN A 18 24.53 -5.21 -2.27
CA GLN A 18 25.58 -4.62 -1.42
C GLN A 18 25.18 -3.28 -0.80
N ASN A 19 24.22 -2.59 -1.42
CA ASN A 19 23.73 -1.29 -0.97
C ASN A 19 22.53 -1.40 -0.03
N GLU A 20 22.18 -2.61 0.42
CA GLU A 20 21.09 -2.88 1.37
C GLU A 20 19.75 -2.24 0.97
N VAL A 21 19.38 -2.37 -0.32
CA VAL A 21 18.16 -1.76 -0.84
C VAL A 21 16.95 -2.44 -0.21
N GLY A 22 16.13 -1.67 0.50
CA GLY A 22 14.90 -2.15 1.14
C GLY A 22 13.82 -2.53 0.13
N VAL A 23 13.30 -3.73 0.26
CA VAL A 23 12.15 -4.23 -0.51
C VAL A 23 10.87 -3.82 0.23
N LEU A 24 10.03 -3.02 -0.43
CA LEU A 24 8.75 -2.59 0.14
C LEU A 24 7.84 -3.80 0.36
N THR A 25 7.11 -3.81 1.48
CA THR A 25 6.09 -4.84 1.73
C THR A 25 4.77 -4.50 1.06
N HIS A 26 4.47 -3.21 0.92
CA HIS A 26 3.27 -2.66 0.29
C HIS A 26 3.63 -1.37 -0.44
N PHE A 27 2.85 -1.05 -1.46
CA PHE A 27 2.87 0.23 -2.17
C PHE A 27 1.57 0.96 -1.91
N TYR A 28 1.58 2.28 -1.98
CA TYR A 28 0.35 3.08 -1.97
C TYR A 28 0.27 3.93 -3.22
N LYS A 29 -0.97 4.26 -3.63
CA LYS A 29 -1.23 5.22 -4.69
C LYS A 29 -2.45 6.06 -4.33
N VAL A 30 -2.27 7.38 -4.40
CA VAL A 30 -3.36 8.35 -4.24
C VAL A 30 -3.65 8.97 -5.59
N LEU A 31 -4.90 8.92 -6.02
CA LEU A 31 -5.42 9.57 -7.21
C LEU A 31 -6.19 10.81 -6.77
N ILE A 32 -5.78 11.96 -7.31
CA ILE A 32 -6.50 13.22 -7.15
C ILE A 32 -7.12 13.53 -8.49
N LEU A 33 -8.44 13.44 -8.56
CA LEU A 33 -9.20 13.69 -9.76
C LEU A 33 -9.89 15.04 -9.64
N ASN A 34 -9.90 15.81 -10.73
CA ASN A 34 -10.63 17.07 -10.80
C ASN A 34 -11.58 17.01 -12.00
N SER A 35 -12.88 17.10 -11.73
CA SER A 35 -13.92 17.09 -12.77
C SER A 35 -15.00 18.11 -12.42
N LEU A 36 -15.30 19.00 -13.36
CA LEU A 36 -16.32 20.04 -13.23
C LEU A 36 -16.17 20.90 -11.94
N GLY A 37 -14.93 21.19 -11.55
CA GLY A 37 -14.62 21.97 -10.34
C GLY A 37 -14.72 21.18 -9.04
N LYS A 38 -15.11 19.89 -9.09
CA LYS A 38 -15.12 18.99 -7.93
C LYS A 38 -13.83 18.17 -7.90
N LYS A 39 -13.16 18.17 -6.74
CA LYS A 39 -12.04 17.27 -6.46
C LYS A 39 -12.54 16.00 -5.79
N THR A 40 -12.05 14.85 -6.26
CA THR A 40 -12.22 13.55 -5.58
C THR A 40 -10.85 12.94 -5.30
N TYR A 41 -10.79 12.12 -4.26
CA TYR A 41 -9.57 11.50 -3.78
C TYR A 41 -9.84 10.00 -3.63
N ASP A 42 -9.08 9.20 -4.37
CA ASP A 42 -9.09 7.75 -4.24
C ASP A 42 -7.72 7.29 -3.78
N ALA A 43 -7.67 6.38 -2.82
CA ALA A 43 -6.46 5.98 -2.16
C ALA A 43 -6.41 4.46 -2.07
N TYR A 44 -5.25 3.88 -2.40
CA TYR A 44 -5.07 2.43 -2.46
C TYR A 44 -3.78 2.01 -1.76
N VAL A 45 -3.80 0.85 -1.09
CA VAL A 45 -2.59 0.18 -0.55
C VAL A 45 -2.55 -1.25 -1.10
N LEU A 46 -1.52 -1.56 -1.89
CA LEU A 46 -1.35 -2.84 -2.56
C LEU A 46 -0.17 -3.61 -1.94
N PRO A 47 -0.27 -4.93 -1.74
CA PRO A 47 0.86 -5.73 -1.30
C PRO A 47 1.90 -5.89 -2.42
N ASN A 48 3.19 -5.94 -2.06
CA ASN A 48 4.27 -6.25 -3.01
C ASN A 48 4.35 -7.75 -3.27
N GLN A 49 3.31 -8.30 -3.91
CA GLN A 49 3.18 -9.70 -4.27
C GLN A 49 2.34 -9.83 -5.54
N ALA A 50 2.29 -11.02 -6.12
CA ALA A 50 1.41 -11.28 -7.26
C ALA A 50 -0.06 -11.06 -6.86
N ILE A 51 -0.79 -10.30 -7.68
CA ILE A 51 -2.22 -10.04 -7.54
C ILE A 51 -2.91 -10.62 -8.76
N ASP A 52 -3.94 -11.43 -8.55
CA ASP A 52 -4.74 -12.01 -9.63
C ASP A 52 -5.51 -10.89 -10.36
N SER A 53 -5.49 -10.90 -11.70
CA SER A 53 -6.15 -9.87 -12.52
C SER A 53 -7.67 -9.82 -12.36
N SER A 54 -8.30 -10.88 -11.86
CA SER A 54 -9.72 -10.90 -11.50
C SER A 54 -10.02 -10.18 -10.17
N THR A 55 -8.99 -9.81 -9.40
CA THR A 55 -9.16 -9.09 -8.13
C THR A 55 -9.59 -7.64 -8.39
N PRO A 56 -10.78 -7.22 -7.95
CA PRO A 56 -11.23 -5.83 -8.12
C PRO A 56 -10.32 -4.87 -7.34
N LEU A 57 -10.04 -3.71 -7.92
CA LEU A 57 -9.15 -2.70 -7.34
C LEU A 57 -9.70 -2.14 -6.01
N GLU A 58 -11.03 -2.10 -5.87
CA GLU A 58 -11.75 -1.59 -4.71
C GLU A 58 -11.46 -2.38 -3.43
N LYS A 59 -10.97 -3.62 -3.55
CA LYS A 59 -10.51 -4.42 -2.40
C LYS A 59 -9.30 -3.82 -1.70
N PHE A 60 -8.57 -2.93 -2.38
CA PHE A 60 -7.39 -2.24 -1.85
C PHE A 60 -7.69 -0.79 -1.45
N ASN A 61 -8.97 -0.38 -1.47
CA ASN A 61 -9.39 0.98 -1.08
C ASN A 61 -8.98 1.28 0.37
N THR A 62 -8.47 2.48 0.54
CA THR A 62 -8.14 3.06 1.84
C THR A 62 -8.57 4.53 1.88
N THR A 63 -8.23 5.25 2.95
CA THR A 63 -8.41 6.70 3.02
C THR A 63 -7.07 7.42 3.01
N VAL A 64 -7.06 8.66 2.54
CA VAL A 64 -5.87 9.51 2.54
C VAL A 64 -5.32 9.73 3.96
N GLN A 65 -6.17 9.62 4.98
CA GLN A 65 -5.77 9.84 6.38
C GLN A 65 -4.94 8.68 6.97
N ILE A 66 -5.04 7.48 6.39
CA ILE A 66 -4.42 6.26 6.93
C ILE A 66 -3.34 5.68 6.01
N ILE A 67 -2.95 6.42 4.98
CA ILE A 67 -1.68 6.25 4.26
C ILE A 67 -0.60 6.98 5.05
#